data_AF-A0A550HIQ8-F1
#
_entry.id   AF-A0A550HIQ8-F1
#
_cell.length_a   1.000
_cell.length_b   1.000
_cell.length_c   1.000
_cell.angle_alpha   90.00
_cell.angle_beta   90.00
_cell.angle_gamma   90.00
#
_symmetry.space_group_name_H-M   'P 1'
#
loop_
_entity.id
_entity.type
_entity.pdbx_description
1 polymer ?
#
loop_
_entity_poly.entity_id
_entity_poly.type
_entity_poly.pdbx_seq_one_letter_code
_entity_poly.pdbx_strand_id
1 'polypeptide(L)'
;MIKIQGLKIHNTFIISSIIILISLSWAIQFSVAQETQEIDCTDCHSREMERHQFPNYPCTSCHSQDMSTITLKTGSIIPLEESAPLCAQCHNDVHDAWKEGKHGITGFKCIECHDPHFENMKSPISTLKSLTFSSVLQMISATGAFIGILLAVLAAIKVK
;
A
#
# COMPACT_ATOMS: atom_id res chain seq x y z
N MET A 1 -18.72 -68.27 16.42
CA MET A 1 -19.81 -67.27 16.32
C MET A 1 -19.39 -66.04 17.12
N ILE A 2 -18.90 -64.99 16.46
CA ILE A 2 -18.39 -63.77 17.12
C ILE A 2 -19.53 -62.75 17.18
N LYS A 3 -19.97 -62.43 18.39
CA LYS A 3 -21.11 -61.55 18.65
C LYS A 3 -20.62 -60.09 18.64
N ILE A 4 -20.74 -59.43 17.48
CA ILE A 4 -20.46 -57.99 17.33
C ILE A 4 -21.69 -57.24 17.87
N GLN A 5 -21.69 -56.91 19.15
CA GLN A 5 -22.76 -56.12 19.80
C GLN A 5 -22.10 -55.12 20.74
N GLY A 6 -21.99 -53.86 20.33
CA GLY A 6 -21.40 -52.85 21.21
C GLY A 6 -21.05 -51.49 20.64
N LEU A 7 -21.32 -51.18 19.36
CA LEU A 7 -21.24 -49.79 18.90
C LEU A 7 -22.51 -49.07 19.35
N LYS A 8 -22.51 -48.67 20.62
CA LYS A 8 -23.65 -48.08 21.33
C LYS A 8 -24.09 -46.77 20.67
N ILE A 9 -25.40 -46.62 20.51
CA ILE A 9 -26.16 -45.46 19.99
C ILE A 9 -25.68 -44.11 20.58
N HIS A 10 -25.06 -44.13 21.76
CA HIS A 10 -24.42 -42.98 22.38
C HIS A 10 -23.27 -42.38 21.53
N ASN A 11 -22.46 -43.22 20.88
CA ASN A 11 -21.37 -42.75 20.02
C ASN A 11 -21.90 -42.12 18.73
N THR A 12 -23.02 -42.61 18.18
CA THR A 12 -23.62 -42.02 16.98
C THR A 12 -24.23 -40.63 17.26
N PHE A 13 -24.77 -40.39 18.47
CA PHE A 13 -25.27 -39.07 18.88
C PHE A 13 -24.15 -38.05 19.13
N ILE A 14 -23.02 -38.50 19.70
CA ILE A 14 -21.86 -37.62 19.90
C ILE A 14 -21.25 -37.24 18.56
N ILE A 15 -21.09 -38.21 17.65
CA ILE A 15 -20.51 -37.96 16.32
C ILE A 15 -21.41 -37.03 15.49
N SER A 16 -22.73 -37.22 15.50
CA SER A 16 -23.65 -36.32 14.78
C SER A 16 -23.63 -34.89 15.34
N SER A 17 -23.55 -34.74 16.67
CA SER A 17 -23.48 -33.43 17.33
C SER A 17 -22.19 -32.68 16.99
N ILE A 18 -21.05 -33.39 16.92
CA ILE A 18 -19.76 -32.80 16.53
C ILE A 18 -19.77 -32.35 15.07
N ILE A 19 -20.33 -33.16 14.16
CA ILE A 19 -20.44 -32.81 12.74
C ILE A 19 -21.29 -31.55 12.55
N ILE A 20 -22.41 -31.44 13.28
CA ILE A 20 -23.28 -30.26 13.26
C ILE A 20 -22.51 -29.02 13.75
N LEU A 21 -21.80 -29.09 14.87
CA LEU A 21 -21.01 -27.97 15.40
C LEU A 21 -19.88 -27.52 14.46
N ILE A 22 -19.20 -28.47 13.80
CA ILE A 22 -18.17 -28.15 12.79
C ILE A 22 -18.82 -27.48 11.57
N SER A 23 -19.97 -27.98 11.13
CA SER A 23 -20.69 -27.43 9.96
C SER A 23 -21.21 -26.02 10.23
N LEU A 24 -21.74 -25.76 11.44
CA LEU A 24 -22.13 -24.42 11.87
C LEU A 24 -20.93 -23.49 12.03
N SER A 25 -19.78 -24.00 12.50
CA SER A 25 -18.55 -23.20 12.60
C SER A 25 -18.01 -22.79 11.22
N TRP A 26 -18.11 -23.67 10.22
CA TRP A 26 -17.76 -23.38 8.83
C TRP A 26 -18.68 -22.34 8.18
N ALA A 27 -19.98 -22.38 8.49
CA ALA A 27 -20.95 -21.41 7.98
C ALA A 27 -20.66 -19.97 8.47
N ILE A 28 -20.13 -19.80 9.69
CA ILE A 28 -19.75 -18.50 10.25
C ILE A 28 -18.50 -17.93 9.57
N GLN A 29 -17.58 -18.78 9.09
CA GLN A 29 -16.40 -18.32 8.37
C GLN A 29 -16.70 -17.92 6.92
N PHE A 30 -17.73 -18.50 6.30
CA PHE A 30 -18.08 -18.23 4.90
C PHE A 30 -18.71 -16.85 4.68
N SER A 31 -19.43 -16.31 5.67
CA SER A 31 -20.07 -14.99 5.59
C SER A 31 -19.13 -13.80 5.78
N VAL A 32 -17.86 -14.03 6.13
CA VAL A 32 -16.84 -12.99 6.34
C VAL A 32 -15.97 -12.74 5.09
N ALA A 33 -16.10 -13.56 4.04
CA ALA A 33 -15.23 -13.51 2.86
C ALA A 33 -15.88 -12.90 1.60
N GLN A 34 -16.74 -11.90 1.74
CA GLN A 34 -17.13 -11.06 0.60
C GLN A 34 -16.40 -9.72 0.69
N GLU A 35 -15.10 -9.77 0.40
CA GLU A 35 -14.35 -8.60 -0.04
C GLU A 35 -14.93 -8.24 -1.42
N THR A 36 -15.72 -7.16 -1.48
CA THR A 36 -16.12 -6.60 -2.76
C THR A 36 -14.82 -6.18 -3.44
N GLN A 37 -14.43 -6.89 -4.49
CA GLN A 37 -13.34 -6.49 -5.36
C GLN A 37 -13.81 -5.22 -6.10
N GLU A 38 -13.68 -4.08 -5.43
CA GLU A 38 -13.86 -2.76 -5.99
C GLU A 38 -12.68 -2.51 -6.92
N ILE A 39 -12.96 -2.34 -8.21
CA ILE A 39 -11.94 -2.09 -9.23
C ILE A 39 -11.32 -0.73 -8.91
N ASP A 40 -10.03 -0.71 -8.60
CA ASP A 40 -9.30 0.54 -8.40
C ASP A 40 -8.89 1.13 -9.75
N CYS A 41 -8.66 2.44 -9.78
CA CYS A 41 -8.20 3.15 -10.96
C CYS A 41 -6.91 2.53 -11.51
N THR A 42 -6.01 2.07 -10.63
CA THR A 42 -4.72 1.48 -11.01
C THR A 42 -4.81 0.06 -11.56
N ASP A 43 -5.97 -0.61 -11.44
CA ASP A 43 -6.18 -1.93 -12.06
C ASP A 43 -6.13 -1.84 -13.59
N CYS A 44 -6.51 -0.68 -14.14
CA CYS A 44 -6.49 -0.40 -15.58
C CYS A 44 -5.52 0.72 -15.98
N HIS A 45 -5.20 1.67 -15.08
CA HIS A 45 -4.37 2.83 -15.38
C HIS A 45 -3.00 2.76 -14.69
N SER A 46 -1.91 2.70 -15.46
CA SER A 46 -0.54 2.61 -14.92
C SER A 46 0.08 3.95 -14.51
N ARG A 47 -0.71 4.83 -13.88
CA ARG A 47 -0.24 6.15 -13.39
C ARG A 47 0.18 6.02 -11.93
N GLU A 48 1.44 6.31 -11.65
CA GLU A 48 1.97 6.32 -10.29
C GLU A 48 1.98 7.74 -9.73
N MET A 49 1.89 7.86 -8.41
CA MET A 49 2.12 9.11 -7.69
C MET A 49 3.18 8.77 -6.64
N GLU A 50 4.44 9.15 -6.80
CA GLU A 50 5.49 8.71 -5.86
C GLU A 50 5.59 9.64 -4.64
N ARG A 51 5.44 10.97 -4.83
CA ARG A 51 5.61 11.95 -3.74
C ARG A 51 4.34 12.31 -2.96
N HIS A 52 3.17 11.98 -3.48
CA HIS A 52 1.88 12.22 -2.82
C HIS A 52 1.27 10.93 -2.22
N GLN A 53 2.13 9.95 -1.89
CA GLN A 53 1.75 8.67 -1.25
C GLN A 53 1.56 8.76 0.27
N PHE A 54 1.78 9.92 0.91
CA PHE A 54 1.75 9.98 2.37
C PHE A 54 0.81 11.06 2.93
N PRO A 55 -0.35 10.68 3.50
CA PRO A 55 -1.00 9.34 3.45
C PRO A 55 -1.36 8.92 2.00
N ASN A 56 -1.57 7.63 1.73
CA ASN A 56 -1.97 7.13 0.39
C ASN A 56 -3.29 7.80 -0.02
N TYR A 57 -3.18 8.86 -0.84
CA TYR A 57 -4.35 9.55 -1.34
C TYR A 57 -4.89 8.78 -2.55
N PRO A 58 -6.15 8.29 -2.52
CA PRO A 58 -6.76 7.75 -3.73
C PRO A 58 -6.79 8.83 -4.81
N CYS A 59 -6.84 8.44 -6.08
CA CYS A 59 -6.92 9.36 -7.23
C CYS A 59 -8.03 10.42 -7.04
N THR A 60 -9.14 10.02 -6.40
CA THR A 60 -10.29 10.86 -6.08
C THR A 60 -10.07 11.94 -5.02
N SER A 61 -8.89 11.94 -4.37
CA SER A 61 -8.48 13.03 -3.45
C SER A 61 -8.12 14.31 -4.19
N CYS A 62 -7.79 14.17 -5.48
CA CYS A 62 -7.47 15.27 -6.37
C CYS A 62 -8.44 15.33 -7.54
N HIS A 63 -8.74 14.20 -8.17
CA HIS A 63 -9.63 14.13 -9.31
C HIS A 63 -11.08 13.87 -8.89
N SER A 64 -12.02 14.27 -9.73
CA SER A 64 -13.36 13.68 -9.71
C SER A 64 -13.31 12.28 -10.33
N GLN A 65 -14.39 11.51 -10.17
CA GLN A 65 -14.44 10.14 -10.67
C GLN A 65 -14.24 10.01 -12.20
N ASP A 66 -14.54 11.07 -12.96
CA ASP A 66 -14.32 11.11 -14.42
C ASP A 66 -12.86 11.41 -14.83
N MET A 67 -11.97 11.70 -13.89
CA MET A 67 -10.56 12.10 -14.08
C MET A 67 -10.33 13.35 -14.94
N SER A 68 -11.38 13.98 -15.45
CA SER A 68 -11.35 15.17 -16.30
C SER A 68 -11.48 16.47 -15.51
N THR A 69 -11.88 16.36 -14.24
CA THR A 69 -12.04 17.47 -13.32
C THR A 69 -11.37 17.18 -11.98
N ILE A 70 -11.27 18.22 -11.16
CA ILE A 70 -10.70 18.18 -9.81
C ILE A 70 -11.82 18.34 -8.79
N THR A 71 -11.77 17.58 -7.70
CA THR A 71 -12.67 17.75 -6.55
C THR A 71 -11.90 18.38 -5.38
N LEU A 72 -12.41 19.49 -4.86
CA LEU A 72 -11.89 20.11 -3.64
C LEU A 72 -12.49 19.42 -2.39
N LYS A 73 -11.84 19.56 -1.23
CA LYS A 73 -12.35 19.08 0.08
C LYS A 73 -13.70 19.72 0.45
N THR A 74 -14.02 20.88 -0.12
CA THR A 74 -15.33 21.52 0.00
C THR A 74 -16.44 20.81 -0.78
N GLY A 75 -16.10 19.83 -1.62
CA GLY A 75 -17.00 19.17 -2.56
C GLY A 75 -17.19 19.92 -3.89
N SER A 76 -16.52 21.06 -4.08
CA SER A 76 -16.56 21.81 -5.34
C SER A 76 -15.78 21.09 -6.43
N ILE A 77 -16.33 21.04 -7.64
CA ILE A 77 -15.67 20.51 -8.83
C ILE A 77 -15.15 21.66 -9.67
N ILE A 78 -13.87 21.62 -10.03
CA ILE A 78 -13.20 22.66 -10.82
C ILE A 78 -12.44 22.05 -12.02
N PRO A 79 -12.15 22.83 -13.06
CA PRO A 79 -11.32 22.39 -14.18
C PRO A 79 -9.88 22.05 -13.74
N LEU A 80 -9.22 21.13 -14.46
CA LEU A 80 -7.81 20.77 -14.19
C LEU A 80 -6.86 21.98 -14.31
N GLU A 81 -7.22 22.91 -15.19
CA GLU A 81 -6.52 24.16 -15.43
C GLU A 81 -6.52 25.09 -14.21
N GLU A 82 -7.46 24.92 -13.29
CA GLU A 82 -7.59 25.69 -12.07
C GLU A 82 -7.09 24.87 -10.87
N SER A 83 -5.95 24.20 -10.99
CA SER A 83 -5.42 23.31 -9.94
C SER A 83 -4.87 24.05 -8.70
N ALA A 84 -4.60 25.35 -8.76
CA ALA A 84 -3.99 26.09 -7.65
C ALA A 84 -4.79 26.02 -6.32
N PRO A 85 -6.13 26.20 -6.30
CA PRO A 85 -6.95 26.00 -5.11
C PRO A 85 -6.89 24.57 -4.55
N LEU A 86 -6.72 23.54 -5.38
CA LEU A 86 -6.55 22.16 -4.89
C LEU A 86 -5.27 22.03 -4.08
N CYS A 87 -4.15 22.51 -4.62
CA CYS A 87 -2.84 22.46 -3.99
C CYS A 87 -2.82 23.25 -2.67
N ALA A 88 -3.50 24.40 -2.63
CA ALA A 88 -3.59 25.25 -1.45
C ALA A 88 -4.12 24.49 -0.22
N GLN A 89 -5.04 23.53 -0.39
CA GLN A 89 -5.67 22.80 0.71
C GLN A 89 -4.71 22.00 1.61
N CYS A 90 -3.48 21.78 1.15
CA CYS A 90 -2.40 21.18 1.92
C CYS A 90 -1.12 22.03 1.91
N HIS A 91 -0.87 22.77 0.82
CA HIS A 91 0.31 23.62 0.64
C HIS A 91 -0.03 25.13 0.73
N ASN A 92 -0.77 25.53 1.76
CA ASN A 92 -1.23 26.92 1.95
C ASN A 92 -0.08 27.93 1.87
N ASP A 93 0.99 27.74 2.64
CA ASP A 93 2.13 28.67 2.68
C ASP A 93 2.80 28.84 1.32
N VAL A 94 2.91 27.75 0.54
CA VAL A 94 3.49 27.77 -0.82
C VAL A 94 2.54 28.46 -1.79
N HIS A 95 1.23 28.20 -1.67
CA HIS A 95 0.22 28.85 -2.49
C HIS A 95 0.18 30.36 -2.23
N ASP A 96 0.27 30.79 -0.98
CA ASP A 96 0.27 32.21 -0.63
C ASP A 96 1.50 32.92 -1.20
N ALA A 97 2.69 32.31 -1.08
CA ALA A 97 3.90 32.80 -1.71
C ALA A 97 3.82 32.78 -3.26
N TRP A 98 3.19 31.77 -3.85
CA TRP A 98 2.96 31.68 -5.29
C TRP A 98 2.04 32.82 -5.77
N LYS A 99 0.95 33.09 -5.06
CA LYS A 99 -0.05 34.10 -5.37
C LYS A 99 0.54 35.51 -5.38
N GLU A 100 1.43 35.80 -4.43
CA GLU A 100 2.14 37.08 -4.35
C GLU A 100 3.37 37.14 -5.27
N GLY A 101 3.91 35.98 -5.64
CA GLY A 101 5.09 35.84 -6.47
C GLY A 101 4.82 36.00 -7.96
N LYS A 102 5.91 36.02 -8.73
CA LYS A 102 5.83 36.14 -10.20
C LYS A 102 5.01 35.03 -10.83
N HIS A 103 5.09 33.80 -10.33
CA HIS A 103 4.34 32.67 -10.87
C HIS A 103 2.82 32.90 -10.83
N GLY A 104 2.28 33.33 -9.70
CA GLY A 104 0.85 33.65 -9.57
C GLY A 104 0.44 34.88 -10.38
N ILE A 105 1.26 35.94 -10.34
CA ILE A 105 0.98 37.18 -11.09
C ILE A 105 0.93 36.96 -12.61
N THR A 106 1.80 36.10 -13.15
CA THR A 106 1.81 35.76 -14.58
C THR A 106 0.82 34.66 -14.94
N GLY A 107 0.12 34.07 -13.96
CA GLY A 107 -0.87 33.01 -14.18
C GLY A 107 -0.28 31.62 -14.45
N PHE A 108 0.99 31.36 -14.07
CA PHE A 108 1.56 30.02 -14.18
C PHE A 108 0.89 29.07 -13.19
N LYS A 109 0.35 27.97 -13.69
CA LYS A 109 -0.26 26.95 -12.84
C LYS A 109 0.81 26.08 -12.17
N CYS A 110 0.49 25.54 -11.00
CA CYS A 110 1.38 24.64 -10.27
C CYS A 110 1.83 23.47 -11.15
N ILE A 111 0.88 22.85 -11.86
CA ILE A 111 1.09 21.65 -12.68
C ILE A 111 1.81 21.87 -14.01
N GLU A 112 1.97 23.12 -14.46
CA GLU A 112 2.76 23.40 -15.67
C GLU A 112 4.24 23.07 -15.48
N CYS A 113 4.66 23.02 -14.22
CA CYS A 113 6.01 22.65 -13.82
C CYS A 113 5.97 21.42 -12.89
N HIS A 114 5.11 21.41 -11.87
CA HIS A 114 4.99 20.31 -10.90
C HIS A 114 3.95 19.27 -11.31
N ASP A 115 4.36 18.23 -12.04
CA ASP A 115 3.47 17.09 -12.31
C ASP A 115 3.37 16.18 -11.06
N PRO A 116 2.18 16.00 -10.45
CA PRO A 116 2.02 15.13 -9.29
C PRO A 116 2.13 13.63 -9.62
N HIS A 117 2.03 13.25 -10.90
CA HIS A 117 2.16 11.87 -11.37
C HIS A 117 3.60 11.47 -11.71
N PHE A 118 4.56 12.41 -11.68
CA PHE A 118 5.95 12.11 -12.04
C PHE A 118 6.97 12.75 -11.11
N GLU A 119 8.14 12.12 -11.03
CA GLU A 119 9.28 12.58 -10.22
C GLU A 119 9.86 13.94 -10.66
N ASN A 120 9.66 14.31 -11.91
CA ASN A 120 10.51 15.28 -12.60
C ASN A 120 10.06 16.73 -12.43
N MET A 121 10.25 17.24 -11.21
CA MET A 121 11.06 18.46 -11.07
C MET A 121 12.12 18.22 -10.02
N LYS A 122 13.30 17.82 -10.50
CA LYS A 122 14.51 17.76 -9.68
C LYS A 122 14.87 19.18 -9.24
N SER A 123 14.54 19.51 -8.00
CA SER A 123 15.41 20.41 -7.24
C SER A 123 16.79 19.75 -7.19
N PRO A 124 17.89 20.45 -7.50
CA PRO A 124 19.25 19.89 -7.49
C PRO A 124 19.76 19.47 -6.08
N ILE A 125 18.90 19.46 -5.05
CA ILE A 125 19.29 19.33 -3.64
C ILE A 125 18.89 17.97 -3.02
N SER A 126 18.19 17.07 -3.72
CA SER A 126 17.70 15.81 -3.11
C SER A 126 18.64 14.59 -3.21
N THR A 127 19.76 14.67 -3.93
CA THR A 127 20.61 13.49 -4.21
C THR A 127 21.41 12.97 -3.00
N LEU A 128 21.41 13.64 -1.85
CA LEU A 128 22.27 13.26 -0.70
C LEU A 128 21.59 12.39 0.37
N LYS A 129 20.31 12.00 0.24
CA LYS A 129 19.54 11.38 1.35
C LYS A 129 19.22 9.88 1.20
N SER A 130 19.86 9.12 0.31
CA SER A 130 19.51 7.68 0.12
C SER A 130 20.47 6.67 0.75
N LEU A 131 21.53 7.08 1.44
CA LEU A 131 22.33 6.16 2.25
C LEU A 131 21.66 5.99 3.62
N THR A 132 20.60 5.18 3.68
CA THR A 132 19.94 4.84 4.94
C THR A 132 20.74 3.76 5.69
N PHE A 133 20.78 3.86 7.01
CA PHE A 133 21.47 2.92 7.91
C PHE A 133 21.02 1.46 7.70
N SER A 134 19.78 1.25 7.25
CA SER A 134 19.21 -0.06 6.96
C SER A 134 19.96 -0.80 5.84
N SER A 135 20.35 -0.09 4.78
CA SER A 135 21.09 -0.66 3.65
C SER A 135 22.48 -1.13 4.04
N VAL A 136 23.15 -0.39 4.94
CA VAL A 136 24.48 -0.76 5.46
C VAL A 136 24.39 -1.98 6.39
N LEU A 137 23.37 -2.06 7.24
CA LEU A 137 23.17 -3.18 8.16
C LEU A 137 22.85 -4.49 7.42
N GLN A 138 22.13 -4.43 6.30
CA GLN A 138 21.85 -5.59 5.44
C GLN A 138 23.12 -6.14 4.75
N MET A 139 24.10 -5.30 4.45
CA MET A 139 25.38 -5.77 3.91
C MET A 139 26.24 -6.47 4.97
N ILE A 140 26.20 -6.00 6.22
CA ILE A 140 26.95 -6.60 7.32
C ILE A 140 26.36 -7.98 7.69
N SER A 141 25.04 -8.16 7.68
CA SER A 141 24.41 -9.46 7.98
C SER A 141 24.72 -10.52 6.92
N ALA A 142 24.80 -10.14 5.64
CA ALA A 142 25.14 -11.07 4.56
C ALA A 142 26.56 -11.63 4.72
N THR A 143 27.55 -10.78 5.05
CA THR A 143 28.94 -11.25 5.23
C THR A 143 29.13 -12.15 6.45
N GLY A 144 28.39 -11.92 7.54
CA GLY A 144 28.42 -12.77 8.73
C GLY A 144 27.94 -14.20 8.48
N ALA A 145 26.90 -14.37 7.64
CA ALA A 145 26.36 -15.69 7.30
C ALA A 145 27.36 -16.54 6.51
N PHE A 146 28.13 -15.95 5.59
CA PHE A 146 29.13 -16.68 4.80
C PHE A 146 30.32 -17.16 5.65
N ILE A 147 30.77 -16.35 6.61
CA ILE A 147 31.86 -16.74 7.52
C ILE A 147 31.41 -17.91 8.41
N GLY A 148 30.18 -17.88 8.92
CA GLY A 148 29.63 -18.96 9.74
C GLY A 148 29.54 -20.30 9.00
N ILE A 149 29.06 -20.29 7.75
CA ILE A 149 28.98 -21.50 6.91
C ILE A 149 30.37 -22.04 6.58
N LEU A 150 31.33 -21.17 6.25
CA LEU A 150 32.70 -21.58 5.96
C LEU A 150 33.37 -22.24 7.18
N LEU A 151 33.20 -21.66 8.37
CA LEU A 151 33.73 -22.25 9.61
C LEU A 151 33.08 -23.61 9.93
N ALA A 152 31.77 -23.75 9.73
CA ALA A 152 31.08 -25.02 9.92
C ALA A 152 31.55 -26.11 8.96
N VAL A 153 31.76 -25.77 7.67
CA VAL A 153 32.29 -26.69 6.65
C VAL A 153 33.73 -27.09 6.98
N LEU A 154 34.59 -26.14 7.36
CA LEU A 154 35.97 -26.43 7.76
C LEU A 154 36.04 -27.29 9.03
N ALA A 155 35.15 -27.08 10.00
CA ALA A 155 35.02 -27.92 11.18
C ALA A 155 34.58 -29.34 10.82
N ALA A 156 33.61 -29.50 9.92
CA ALA A 156 33.14 -30.81 9.46
C ALA A 156 34.20 -31.61 8.68
N ILE A 157 35.07 -30.93 7.93
CA ILE A 157 36.19 -31.55 7.21
C ILE A 157 37.28 -32.05 8.17
N LYS A 158 37.48 -31.41 9.32
CA LYS A 158 38.51 -31.78 10.32
C LYS A 158 38.13 -32.96 11.24
N VAL A 159 36.89 -33.44 11.17
CA VAL A 159 36.37 -34.54 12.02
C VAL A 159 36.45 -35.91 11.31
N LYS A 160 37.18 -35.99 10.19
CA LYS A 160 37.46 -37.22 9.45
C LYS A 160 38.96 -37.48 9.39
#